data_AF-A0A1F3PZG7-F1
#
_entry.id   AF-A0A1F3PZG7-F1
#
_cell.length_a   1.000
_cell.length_b   1.000
_cell.length_c   1.000
_cell.angle_alpha   90.00
_cell.angle_beta   90.00
_cell.angle_gamma   90.00
#
_symmetry.space_group_name_H-M   'P 1'
#
loop_
_entity.id
_entity.type
_entity.pdbx_description
1 polymer ?
#
loop_
_entity_poly.entity_id
_entity_poly.type
_entity_poly.pdbx_seq_one_letter_code
_entity_poly.pdbx_strand_id
1 'polypeptide(L)' 'MSLNKSTFEKMLKQAKYQFILKTDRFIYFIPLTGNTCYTDESFVAHNETNKNIEIVDYKEIKSAVVDGVKYNF' A
#
# COMPACT_ATOMS: atom_id res chain seq x y z
N MET A 1 13.89 -7.40 -0.83
CA MET A 1 12.98 -7.87 -1.90
C MET A 1 11.80 -6.91 -2.01
N SER A 2 11.81 -6.00 -2.99
CA SER A 2 10.78 -4.96 -3.11
C SER A 2 9.36 -5.50 -3.30
N LEU A 3 8.37 -4.73 -2.84
CA LEU A 3 6.97 -4.98 -3.18
C LEU A 3 6.78 -4.95 -4.70
N ASN A 4 5.84 -5.76 -5.20
CA ASN A 4 5.42 -5.77 -6.59
C ASN A 4 3.90 -5.99 -6.68
N LYS A 5 3.32 -5.80 -7.86
CA LYS A 5 1.89 -5.97 -8.14
C LYS A 5 1.33 -7.28 -7.61
N SER A 6 1.96 -8.42 -7.90
CA SER A 6 1.42 -9.74 -7.50
C SER A 6 1.31 -9.88 -5.99
N THR A 7 2.33 -9.44 -5.25
CA THR A 7 2.31 -9.45 -3.78
C THR A 7 1.28 -8.46 -3.25
N PHE A 8 1.21 -7.25 -3.82
CA PHE A 8 0.23 -6.23 -3.45
C PHE A 8 -1.21 -6.72 -3.65
N GLU A 9 -1.54 -7.32 -4.79
CA GLU A 9 -2.87 -7.88 -5.06
C GLU A 9 -3.26 -8.98 -4.07
N LYS A 10 -2.31 -9.84 -3.69
CA LYS A 10 -2.54 -10.88 -2.68
C LYS A 10 -2.85 -10.26 -1.32
N MET A 11 -2.08 -9.26 -0.91
CA MET A 11 -2.30 -8.52 0.33
C MET A 11 -3.64 -7.79 0.33
N LEU A 12 -3.98 -7.13 -0.77
CA LEU A 12 -5.24 -6.41 -0.91
C LEU A 12 -6.44 -7.34 -0.76
N LYS A 13 -6.37 -8.54 -1.35
CA LYS A 13 -7.42 -9.57 -1.22
C LYS A 13 -7.52 -10.16 0.19
N GLN A 14 -6.44 -10.12 0.96
CA GLN A 14 -6.40 -10.62 2.34
C GLN A 14 -6.89 -9.58 3.34
N ALA A 15 -6.68 -8.30 3.05
CA ALA A 15 -7.01 -7.18 3.92
C ALA A 15 -8.53 -7.05 4.11
N LYS A 16 -8.99 -7.00 5.36
CA LYS A 16 -10.40 -6.82 5.74
C LYS A 16 -10.67 -5.49 6.42
N TYR A 17 -9.70 -4.97 7.16
CA TYR A 17 -9.89 -3.79 8.01
C TYR A 17 -8.84 -2.72 7.79
N GLN A 18 -7.59 -3.12 7.55
CA GLN A 18 -6.45 -2.22 7.48
C GLN A 18 -5.49 -2.64 6.38
N PHE A 19 -5.07 -1.67 5.58
CA PHE A 19 -3.94 -1.80 4.68
C PHE A 19 -3.11 -0.52 4.70
N ILE A 20 -2.00 -0.57 5.44
CA ILE A 20 -1.05 0.54 5.60
C ILE A 20 0.25 0.18 4.88
N LEU A 21 0.78 1.13 4.12
CA LEU A 21 2.03 1.00 3.37
C LEU A 21 3.00 2.09 3.83
N LYS A 22 4.29 1.78 3.90
CA LYS A 22 5.30 2.73 4.39
C LYS A 22 6.49 2.80 3.46
N THR A 23 6.90 4.02 3.16
CA THR A 23 8.20 4.35 2.58
C THR A 23 9.13 4.89 3.67
N ASP A 24 10.33 5.33 3.31
CA ASP A 24 11.25 5.98 4.25
C ASP A 24 10.73 7.33 4.76
N ARG A 25 9.77 7.96 4.07
CA ARG A 25 9.30 9.32 4.35
C ARG A 25 7.83 9.41 4.70
N PHE A 26 7.00 8.52 4.15
CA PHE A 26 5.56 8.66 4.18
C PHE A 26 4.88 7.37 4.60
N ILE A 27 3.68 7.55 5.17
CA ILE A 27 2.76 6.48 5.51
C ILE A 27 1.54 6.66 4.62
N TYR A 28 1.15 5.58 3.97
CA TYR A 28 0.02 5.54 3.06
C TYR A 28 -1.05 4.60 3.59
N PHE A 29 -2.30 4.95 3.32
CA PHE A 29 -3.47 4.13 3.61
C PHE A 29 -4.24 3.82 2.32
N ILE A 30 -4.63 2.56 2.16
CA ILE A 30 -5.54 2.13 1.09
C ILE A 30 -6.95 1.96 1.70
N PRO A 31 -7.95 2.75 1.28
CA PRO A 31 -9.32 2.52 1.68
C PRO A 31 -9.84 1.20 1.08
N LEU A 32 -10.15 0.24 1.95
CA LEU A 32 -10.62 -1.09 1.55
C LEU A 32 -12.09 -1.12 1.11
N THR A 33 -12.86 -0.09 1.46
CA THR A 33 -14.29 0.03 1.14
C THR A 33 -14.55 0.58 -0.28
N GLY A 34 -13.54 0.60 -1.15
CA GLY A 34 -13.65 1.15 -2.51
C GLY A 34 -12.75 0.44 -3.52
N ASN A 35 -12.81 0.89 -4.78
CA ASN A 35 -11.92 0.40 -5.82
C ASN A 35 -10.51 0.95 -5.60
N THR A 36 -9.57 0.08 -5.28
CA THR A 36 -8.14 0.43 -5.34
C THR A 36 -7.68 0.49 -6.79
N CYS A 37 -7.16 1.64 -7.22
CA CYS A 37 -6.58 1.80 -8.55
C CYS A 37 -5.09 1.48 -8.52
N TYR A 38 -4.64 0.60 -9.42
CA TYR A 38 -3.23 0.25 -9.54
C TYR A 38 -2.88 -0.24 -10.96
N THR A 39 -1.60 -0.12 -11.30
CA THR A 39 -1.00 -0.51 -12.58
C THR A 39 0.05 -1.60 -12.35
N ASP A 40 0.90 -1.89 -13.35
CA ASP A 40 1.99 -2.85 -13.21
C ASP A 40 3.14 -2.34 -12.32
N GLU A 41 3.26 -1.02 -12.13
CA GLU A 41 4.40 -0.40 -11.44
C GLU A 41 3.99 0.40 -10.20
N SER A 42 2.75 0.87 -10.13
CA SER A 42 2.31 1.82 -9.12
C SER A 42 0.85 1.61 -8.68
N PHE A 43 0.48 2.26 -7.59
CA PHE A 43 -0.87 2.25 -7.04
C PHE A 43 -1.27 3.61 -6.48
N VAL A 44 -2.57 3.85 -6.37
CA VAL A 44 -3.12 5.07 -5.78
C VAL A 44 -3.37 4.85 -4.29
N ALA A 45 -2.86 5.73 -3.44
CA ALA A 45 -3.06 5.67 -2.00
C ALA A 45 -3.19 7.06 -1.36
N HIS A 46 -3.76 7.09 -0.16
CA HIS A 46 -3.87 8.31 0.63
C HIS A 46 -2.61 8.48 1.48
N ASN A 47 -1.89 9.58 1.29
CA ASN A 47 -0.74 9.93 2.12
C ASN A 47 -1.23 10.55 3.43
N GLU A 48 -0.92 9.88 4.55
CA GLU A 48 -1.39 10.30 5.87
C GLU A 48 -0.69 11.54 6.41
N THR A 49 0.50 11.86 5.88
CA THR A 49 1.31 13.01 6.29
C THR A 49 0.75 14.32 5.77
N ASN A 50 0.29 14.35 4.52
CA ASN A 50 -0.19 15.58 3.86
C ASN A 50 -1.67 15.54 3.45
N LYS A 51 -2.37 14.42 3.70
CA LYS A 51 -3.78 14.18 3.38
C LYS A 51 -4.12 14.20 1.88
N ASN A 52 -3.12 14.13 1.01
CA ASN A 52 -3.30 14.06 -0.44
C ASN A 52 -3.46 12.61 -0.91
N ILE A 53 -4.05 12.45 -2.09
CA ILE A 53 -4.04 11.20 -2.85
C ILE A 53 -2.84 11.23 -3.79
N GLU A 54 -2.01 10.19 -3.74
CA GLU A 54 -0.76 10.11 -4.48
C GLU A 54 -0.65 8.79 -5.26
N ILE A 55 0.09 8.82 -6.36
CA ILE A 55 0.51 7.62 -7.10
C ILE A 55 1.86 7.20 -6.52
N VAL A 56 1.93 5.98 -6.02
CA VAL A 56 3.10 5.45 -5.30
C VAL A 56 3.65 4.24 -6.04
N ASP A 57 4.95 4.25 -6.32
CA ASP A 57 5.61 3.11 -6.95
C ASP A 57 5.81 1.97 -5.95
N TYR A 58 5.58 0.73 -6.39
CA TYR A 58 5.78 -0.44 -5.51
C TYR A 58 7.21 -0.53 -4.96
N LYS A 59 8.20 -0.06 -5.73
CA LYS A 59 9.62 -0.09 -5.37
C LYS A 59 9.97 0.81 -4.19
N GLU A 60 9.16 1.83 -3.91
CA GLU A 60 9.38 2.76 -2.80
C GLU A 60 8.92 2.16 -1.46
N ILE A 61 8.00 1.18 -1.49
CA ILE A 61 7.45 0.58 -0.29
C ILE A 61 8.48 -0.34 0.39
N LYS A 62 8.77 -0.04 1.65
CA LYS A 62 9.69 -0.79 2.52
C LYS A 62 8.97 -1.76 3.44
N SER A 63 7.74 -1.41 3.85
CA SER A 63 6.94 -2.29 4.70
C SER A 63 5.46 -2.06 4.51
N ALA A 64 4.68 -3.08 4.86
CA ALA A 64 3.23 -3.03 4.91
C ALA A 64 2.71 -3.59 6.23
N VAL A 65 1.56 -3.08 6.66
CA VAL A 65 0.76 -3.66 7.75
C VAL A 65 -0.62 -3.96 7.20
N VAL A 66 -0.99 -5.24 7.21
CA VAL A 66 -2.29 -5.74 6.73
C VAL A 66 -2.98 -6.42 7.90
N ASP A 67 -4.09 -5.85 8.37
CA ASP A 67 -4.86 -6.34 9.53
C ASP A 67 -3.98 -6.68 10.76
N GLY A 68 -2.97 -5.85 11.03
CA GLY A 68 -2.01 -6.05 12.13
C GLY A 68 -0.80 -6.94 11.81
N VAL A 69 -0.80 -7.65 10.68
CA VAL A 69 0.33 -8.47 10.23
C VAL A 69 1.35 -7.60 9.49
N LYS A 70 2.62 -7.65 9.90
CA LYS A 70 3.71 -6.86 9.34
C LYS A 70 4.46 -7.63 8.25
N TYR A 71 4.77 -6.93 7.16
CA TYR A 71 5.57 -7.43 6.05
C TYR A 71 6.67 -6.43 5.71
N ASN A 72 7.88 -6.92 5.46
CA ASN A 72 9.05 -6.11 5.11
C ASN A 72 9.55 -6.49 3.71
N PHE A 73 10.02 -5.51 2.96
CA PHE A 73 10.42 -5.61 1.56
C PHE A 73 11.83 -5.07 1.35
#